data_AF-A0A6B9G4M7-F1
#
_entry.id   AF-A0A6B9G4M7-F1
#
_cell.length_a   1.000
_cell.length_b   1.000
_cell.length_c   1.000
_cell.angle_alpha   90.00
_cell.angle_beta   90.00
_cell.angle_gamma   90.00
#
_symmetry.space_group_name_H-M   'P 1'
#
loop_
_entity.id
_entity.type
_entity.pdbx_description
1 polymer ?
#
loop_
_entity_poly.entity_id
_entity_poly.type
_entity_poly.pdbx_seq_one_letter_code
_entity_poly.pdbx_strand_id
1 'polypeptide(L)' 'MPNFEDKLMTIAQQLEMKGFVIGFVIGFKRGMWIGEQKGKRQVARNMLLNGMDRITVMQMTGLTEDDLSQIDH' A
#
# COMPACT_ATOMS: atom_id res chain seq x y z
N MET A 1 35.48 1.19 -31.23
CA MET A 1 34.05 0.86 -31.05
C MET A 1 33.93 0.05 -29.77
N PRO A 2 32.92 0.28 -28.91
CA PRO A 2 32.75 -0.53 -27.70
C PRO A 2 32.54 -2.01 -28.07
N ASN A 3 33.13 -2.92 -27.30
CA ASN A 3 33.04 -4.35 -27.56
C ASN A 3 31.60 -4.84 -27.33
N PHE A 4 31.23 -5.97 -27.93
CA PHE A 4 29.91 -6.57 -27.76
C PHE A 4 29.59 -6.86 -26.29
N GLU A 5 30.61 -7.27 -25.52
CA GLU A 5 30.52 -7.52 -24.08
C GLU A 5 30.15 -6.26 -23.28
N ASP A 6 30.77 -5.10 -23.59
CA ASP A 6 30.46 -3.81 -22.96
C ASP A 6 29.00 -3.41 -23.21
N LYS A 7 28.48 -3.69 -24.42
CA LYS A 7 27.08 -3.43 -24.78
C LYS A 7 26.13 -4.31 -23.98
N LEU A 8 26.44 -5.60 -23.81
CA LEU A 8 25.63 -6.51 -23.00
C LEU A 8 25.62 -6.09 -21.53
N MET A 9 26.78 -5.72 -20.99
CA MET A 9 26.89 -5.23 -19.61
C MET A 9 26.04 -3.96 -19.41
N THR A 10 26.10 -3.02 -20.37
CA THR A 10 25.28 -1.81 -20.33
C THR A 10 23.78 -2.13 -20.34
N ILE A 11 23.35 -3.10 -21.16
CA ILE A 11 21.95 -3.53 -21.22
C ILE A 11 21.54 -4.19 -19.89
N ALA A 12 22.39 -5.04 -19.32
CA ALA A 12 22.13 -5.69 -18.04
C ALA A 12 21.95 -4.66 -16.91
N GLN A 13 22.83 -3.66 -16.82
CA GLN A 13 22.71 -2.57 -15.85
C GLN A 13 21.43 -1.76 -16.03
N GLN A 14 21.03 -1.48 -17.27
CA GLN A 14 19.77 -0.79 -17.55
C GLN A 14 18.54 -1.62 -17.12
N LEU A 15 18.58 -2.94 -17.33
CA LEU A 15 17.51 -3.84 -16.91
C LEU A 15 17.43 -3.94 -15.38
N GLU A 16 18.57 -4.04 -14.69
CA GLU A 16 18.64 -4.05 -13.23
C GLU A 16 18.06 -2.76 -12.64
N MET A 17 18.47 -1.60 -13.15
CA MET A 17 17.94 -0.31 -12.71
C MET A 17 16.42 -0.21 -12.95
N LYS A 18 15.93 -0.64 -14.12
CA LYS A 18 14.49 -0.65 -14.40
C LYS A 18 13.75 -1.57 -13.44
N GLY A 19 14.28 -2.77 -13.20
CA GLY A 19 13.72 -3.73 -12.25
C GLY A 19 13.63 -3.17 -10.84
N PHE A 20 14.71 -2.54 -10.37
CA PHE A 20 14.75 -1.89 -9.06
C PHE A 20 13.70 -0.78 -8.94
N VAL A 21 13.63 0.13 -9.93
CA VAL A 21 12.67 1.25 -9.91
C VAL A 21 11.23 0.73 -9.92
N ILE A 22 10.92 -0.24 -10.77
CA ILE A 22 9.57 -0.83 -10.84
C ILE A 22 9.22 -1.50 -9.50
N GLY A 23 10.13 -2.33 -8.97
CA GLY A 23 9.93 -3.02 -7.70
C GLY A 23 9.73 -2.05 -6.54
N PHE A 24 10.55 -1.00 -6.47
CA PHE A 24 10.44 0.04 -5.46
C PHE A 24 9.09 0.78 -5.54
N VAL A 25 8.67 1.22 -6.73
CA VAL A 25 7.41 1.95 -6.90
C VAL A 25 6.20 1.07 -6.53
N ILE A 26 6.19 -0.19 -6.97
CA ILE A 26 5.10 -1.13 -6.63
C ILE A 26 5.07 -1.39 -5.13
N GLY A 27 6.24 -1.70 -4.55
CA GLY A 27 6.38 -1.99 -3.12
C GLY A 27 5.95 -0.81 -2.26
N PHE A 28 6.41 0.40 -2.61
CA PHE A 28 6.07 1.63 -1.90
C PHE A 28 4.57 1.92 -1.98
N LYS A 29 3.97 1.90 -3.19
CA LYS A 29 2.52 2.13 -3.36
C LYS A 29 1.69 1.12 -2.58
N ARG A 30 2.03 -0.17 -2.67
CA ARG A 30 1.34 -1.23 -1.96
C ARG A 30 1.49 -1.08 -0.44
N GLY A 31 2.69 -0.75 0.03
CA GLY A 31 2.98 -0.51 1.44
C GLY A 31 2.17 0.66 2.01
N MET A 32 2.13 1.79 1.31
CA MET A 32 1.32 2.95 1.72
C MET A 32 -0.16 2.59 1.77
N TRP A 33 -0.70 1.94 0.73
CA TRP A 33 -2.12 1.57 0.71
C TRP A 33 -2.48 0.60 1.85
N ILE A 34 -1.68 -0.46 2.07
CA ILE A 34 -1.90 -1.41 3.17
C ILE A 34 -1.81 -0.68 4.53
N GLY A 35 -0.83 0.20 4.70
CA GLY A 35 -0.64 0.97 5.93
C GLY A 35 -1.82 1.88 6.23
N GLU A 36 -2.29 2.62 5.23
CA GLU A 36 -3.47 3.50 5.35
C GLU A 36 -4.72 2.72 5.73
N GLN A 37 -4.99 1.59 5.05
CA GLN A 37 -6.16 0.75 5.33
C GLN A 37 -6.09 0.14 6.74
N LYS A 38 -4.91 -0.35 7.17
CA LYS A 38 -4.71 -0.85 8.55
C LYS A 38 -4.92 0.25 9.58
N GLY A 39 -4.38 1.44 9.35
CA GLY A 39 -4.55 2.60 10.23
C GLY A 39 -6.02 3.01 10.37
N LYS A 40 -6.74 3.14 9.25
CA LYS A 40 -8.19 3.43 9.24
C LYS A 40 -8.98 2.41 10.03
N ARG A 41 -8.73 1.10 9.82
CA ARG A 41 -9.42 0.02 10.55
C ARG A 41 -9.11 0.03 12.04
N GLN A 42 -7.87 0.29 12.43
CA GLN A 42 -7.48 0.39 13.84
C GLN A 42 -8.19 1.55 14.54
N VAL A 43 -8.24 2.73 13.91
CA VAL A 43 -8.95 3.89 14.44
C VAL A 43 -10.45 3.62 14.52
N ALA A 44 -11.05 3.05 13.46
CA ALA A 44 -12.47 2.68 13.43
C ALA A 44 -12.83 1.70 14.55
N ARG A 45 -12.01 0.66 14.78
CA ARG A 45 -12.19 -0.28 15.90
C ARG A 45 -12.23 0.45 17.24
N ASN A 46 -11.28 1.36 17.48
CA ASN A 46 -11.23 2.12 18.72
C ASN A 46 -12.45 3.05 18.86
N MET A 47 -12.92 3.68 17.78
CA MET A 47 -14.12 4.51 17.82
C MET A 47 -15.36 3.69 18.20
N LEU A 48 -15.55 2.51 17.60
CA LEU A 48 -16.65 1.59 17.92
C LEU A 48 -16.58 1.11 19.37
N LEU A 49 -15.40 0.73 19.85
CA LEU A 49 -15.19 0.31 21.25
C LEU A 49 -15.49 1.43 22.26
N ASN A 50 -15.34 2.70 21.85
CA ASN A 50 -15.71 3.87 22.66
C ASN A 50 -17.20 4.25 22.50
N GLY A 51 -18.01 3.42 21.84
CA GLY A 51 -19.46 3.60 21.72
C GLY A 51 -19.91 4.57 20.62
N MET A 52 -19.02 4.92 19.68
CA MET A 52 -19.42 5.68 18.49
C MET A 52 -20.26 4.79 17.56
N ASP A 53 -21.32 5.35 16.97
CA ASP A 53 -22.17 4.61 16.04
C ASP A 53 -21.48 4.39 14.68
N ARG A 54 -21.89 3.34 13.97
CA ARG A 54 -21.30 2.93 12.69
C ARG A 54 -21.36 4.01 11.61
N ILE A 55 -22.45 4.79 11.56
CA ILE A 55 -22.63 5.83 10.53
C ILE A 55 -21.58 6.92 10.73
N THR A 56 -21.40 7.38 11.98
CA THR A 56 -20.38 8.37 12.32
C THR A 56 -18.97 7.84 12.04
N VAL A 57 -18.69 6.58 12.38
CA VAL A 57 -17.38 5.96 12.11
C VAL A 57 -17.08 5.89 10.61
N MET A 58 -18.04 5.50 9.78
CA MET A 58 -17.87 5.49 8.32
C MET A 58 -17.58 6.89 7.77
N GLN A 59 -18.31 7.90 8.23
CA GLN A 59 -18.11 9.30 7.80
C GLN A 59 -16.72 9.83 8.18
N MET A 60 -16.21 9.49 9.36
CA MET A 60 -14.90 9.96 9.83
C MET A 60 -13.72 9.23 9.20
N THR A 61 -13.85 7.91 8.97
CA THR A 61 -12.74 7.07 8.52
C THR A 61 -12.73 6.85 7.01
N GLY A 62 -13.86 7.12 6.33
CA GLY A 62 -14.06 6.82 4.92
C GLY A 62 -14.15 5.32 4.63
N LEU A 63 -14.33 4.49 5.66
CA LEU A 63 -14.55 3.06 5.53
C LEU A 63 -16.01 2.79 5.13
N THR A 64 -16.20 1.72 4.37
CA THR A 64 -17.54 1.23 3.99
C THR A 64 -18.16 0.37 5.10
N GLU A 65 -19.45 0.08 5.00
CA GLU A 65 -20.11 -0.84 5.92
C GLU A 65 -19.45 -2.23 5.89
N ASP A 66 -19.07 -2.70 4.69
CA ASP A 66 -18.34 -3.96 4.49
C ASP A 66 -16.96 -3.93 5.15
N ASP A 67 -16.27 -2.79 5.16
CA ASP A 67 -15.00 -2.66 5.88
C ASP A 67 -15.21 -2.75 7.39
N LEU A 68 -16.28 -2.15 7.91
CA LEU A 68 -16.61 -2.19 9.34
C LEU A 68 -17.13 -3.55 9.79
N SER A 69 -17.84 -4.29 8.94
CA SER A 69 -18.31 -5.64 9.28
C SER A 69 -17.16 -6.62 9.54
N GLN A 70 -15.98 -6.37 8.96
CA GLN A 70 -14.76 -7.17 9.15
C GLN A 70 -13.97 -6.79 10.42
N ILE A 71 -14.40 -5.76 11.16
CA ILE A 71 -13.73 -5.28 12.38
C ILE A 71 -14.29 -5.96 13.64
N ASP A 72 -15.52 -6.49 13.59
CA ASP A 72 -16.28 -7.02 14.74
C ASP A 72 -15.93 -8.48 15.13
N HIS A 73 -14.64 -8.84 15.11
CA HIS A 73 -14.14 -10.11 15.64
C HIS A 73 -13.11 -9.92 16.76
#